data_AF-A0A7X1CER2-F1
#
_entry.id   AF-A0A7X1CER2-F1
#
_cell.length_a   1.000
_cell.length_b   1.000
_cell.length_c   1.000
_cell.angle_alpha   90.00
_cell.angle_beta   90.00
_cell.angle_gamma   90.00
#
_symmetry.space_group_name_H-M   'P 1'
#
loop_
_entity.id
_entity.type
_entity.pdbx_description
1 polymer ?
#
loop_
_entity_poly.entity_id
_entity_poly.type
_entity_poly.pdbx_seq_one_letter_code
_entity_poly.pdbx_strand_id
1 'polypeptide(L)'
;MIFKTQITKKVLATSATLAILGGSIVTPINVSSVAAAEATVDAKELAWQDAVRKNIQSLFQDNDVAGKIKDETTQSAINGVITTISYITEATKKAEFTAQVEEAQKQLNQRNAEKAGRAAVDQLFKNRDPKGTIKDGLTHEYIDGMEMIVNFVSDPILRAELQADIANARAQVDGKTGGENTAELARQEAAKKAVEELFNNNDVNGTIKDNLTQDAIDKAKELVTTIKDTDKKAELEAAIAKAQKQVTEKETVVSVTGTVDSFKVKTDRYLAGTYTGDVTSMSIDVNGKRYYGGTVKNGTFSFYALDKIYSANDVVIVNLHGADKMIKKTLTVTVK
;
A
#
# COMPACT_ATOMS: atom_id res chain seq x y z
N MET A 1 -57.69 23.04 -14.98
CA MET A 1 -58.47 23.61 -16.11
C MET A 1 -59.34 22.57 -16.85
N ILE A 2 -59.56 21.38 -16.27
CA ILE A 2 -60.38 20.28 -16.84
C ILE A 2 -61.89 20.59 -16.82
N PHE A 3 -62.33 21.49 -15.92
CA PHE A 3 -63.73 21.86 -15.80
C PHE A 3 -64.26 22.74 -16.95
N LYS A 4 -63.43 23.50 -17.67
CA LYS A 4 -63.93 24.42 -18.69
C LYS A 4 -64.34 23.71 -19.99
N THR A 5 -63.57 22.74 -20.48
CA THR A 5 -63.84 22.07 -21.77
C THR A 5 -65.09 21.18 -21.74
N GLN A 6 -65.36 20.51 -20.61
CA GLN A 6 -66.57 19.70 -20.44
C GLN A 6 -67.83 20.54 -20.19
N ILE A 7 -67.69 21.71 -19.55
CA ILE A 7 -68.81 22.67 -19.41
C ILE A 7 -69.20 23.22 -20.79
N THR A 8 -68.25 23.54 -21.67
CA THR A 8 -68.55 24.14 -22.98
C THR A 8 -69.20 23.14 -23.96
N LYS A 9 -68.77 21.87 -24.01
CA LYS A 9 -69.44 20.82 -24.80
C LYS A 9 -70.88 20.56 -24.30
N LYS A 10 -71.10 20.62 -23.00
CA LYS A 10 -72.44 20.51 -22.40
C LYS A 10 -73.31 21.71 -22.75
N VAL A 11 -72.75 22.94 -22.78
CA VAL A 11 -73.46 24.17 -23.17
C VAL A 11 -73.90 24.16 -24.64
N LEU A 12 -73.12 23.58 -25.56
CA LEU A 12 -73.54 23.40 -26.97
C LEU A 12 -74.73 22.45 -27.12
N ALA A 13 -74.81 21.40 -26.29
CA ALA A 13 -75.94 20.47 -26.29
C ALA A 13 -77.19 21.07 -25.63
N THR A 14 -77.04 21.97 -24.65
CA THR A 14 -78.19 22.62 -23.99
C THR A 14 -78.77 23.79 -24.79
N SER A 15 -77.98 24.49 -25.60
CA SER A 15 -78.45 25.65 -26.39
C SER A 15 -79.24 25.26 -27.64
N ALA A 16 -79.13 24.01 -28.11
CA ALA A 16 -79.98 23.47 -29.17
C ALA A 16 -81.41 23.16 -28.70
N THR A 17 -81.64 23.05 -27.39
CA THR A 17 -82.93 22.58 -26.82
C THR A 17 -83.67 23.63 -26.00
N LEU A 18 -83.15 24.87 -25.89
CA LEU A 18 -83.77 25.93 -25.10
C LEU A 18 -84.26 27.10 -25.98
N ALA A 19 -84.99 26.76 -27.04
CA ALA A 19 -85.99 27.64 -27.61
C ALA A 19 -87.36 27.04 -27.26
N ILE A 20 -88.27 27.85 -26.74
CA ILE A 20 -89.63 27.52 -26.24
C ILE A 20 -89.68 27.31 -24.71
N LEU A 21 -89.80 28.43 -23.97
CA LEU A 21 -90.71 28.66 -22.82
C LEU A 21 -90.14 29.78 -21.91
N GLY A 22 -90.69 30.99 -22.05
CA GLY A 22 -90.70 32.00 -20.98
C GLY A 22 -89.75 33.20 -21.10
N GLY A 23 -90.15 34.22 -21.86
CA GLY A 23 -90.29 35.59 -21.34
C GLY A 23 -89.07 36.43 -20.89
N SER A 24 -87.81 36.01 -21.09
CA SER A 24 -86.64 36.87 -20.84
C SER A 24 -85.69 36.85 -22.04
N ILE A 25 -85.32 38.03 -22.54
CA ILE A 25 -84.36 38.19 -23.64
C ILE A 25 -82.97 37.82 -23.10
N VAL A 26 -82.62 36.53 -23.20
CA VAL A 26 -81.22 36.11 -23.11
C VAL A 26 -80.59 36.54 -24.44
N THR A 27 -79.57 37.40 -24.40
CA THR A 27 -78.78 37.71 -25.59
C THR A 27 -78.25 36.39 -26.17
N PRO A 28 -78.46 36.10 -27.47
CA PRO A 28 -78.02 34.84 -28.04
C PRO A 28 -76.51 34.73 -27.90
N ILE A 29 -76.04 33.64 -27.27
CA ILE A 29 -74.61 33.29 -27.27
C ILE A 29 -74.19 33.19 -28.74
N ASN A 30 -73.23 34.03 -29.16
CA ASN A 30 -72.74 34.04 -30.53
C ASN A 30 -71.95 32.75 -30.80
N VAL A 31 -72.65 31.73 -31.28
CA VAL A 31 -72.13 30.37 -31.52
C VAL A 31 -70.93 30.38 -32.48
N SER A 32 -70.90 31.31 -33.44
CA SER A 32 -69.78 31.49 -34.39
C SER A 32 -68.49 31.96 -33.70
N SER A 33 -68.61 32.81 -32.67
CA SER A 33 -67.45 33.29 -31.89
C SER A 33 -66.89 32.21 -30.97
N VAL A 34 -67.74 31.32 -30.47
CA VAL A 34 -67.34 30.17 -29.63
C VAL A 34 -66.62 29.12 -30.48
N ALA A 35 -67.15 28.80 -31.67
CA ALA A 35 -66.51 27.88 -32.60
C ALA A 35 -65.12 28.38 -33.08
N ALA A 36 -64.97 29.67 -33.32
CA ALA A 36 -63.66 30.26 -33.68
C ALA A 36 -62.64 30.19 -32.52
N ALA A 37 -63.09 30.38 -31.28
CA ALA A 37 -62.24 30.22 -30.09
C ALA A 37 -61.83 28.76 -29.84
N GLU A 38 -62.72 27.79 -30.13
CA GLU A 38 -62.42 26.36 -30.02
C GLU A 38 -61.41 25.91 -31.08
N ALA A 39 -61.60 26.32 -32.34
CA ALA A 39 -60.68 26.02 -33.44
C ALA A 39 -59.25 26.57 -33.21
N THR A 40 -59.11 27.72 -32.54
CA THR A 40 -57.80 28.31 -32.22
C THR A 40 -57.10 27.60 -31.06
N VAL A 41 -57.86 27.07 -30.08
CA VAL A 41 -57.31 26.23 -29.00
C VAL A 41 -56.83 24.89 -29.54
N ASP A 42 -57.61 24.26 -30.42
CA ASP A 42 -57.26 22.98 -31.05
C ASP A 42 -56.00 23.11 -31.93
N ALA A 43 -55.86 24.21 -32.68
CA ALA A 43 -54.66 24.47 -33.48
C ALA A 43 -53.40 24.65 -32.63
N LYS A 44 -53.53 25.27 -31.45
CA LYS A 44 -52.40 25.47 -30.51
C LYS A 44 -51.97 24.16 -29.86
N GLU A 45 -52.92 23.32 -29.47
CA GLU A 45 -52.64 21.97 -28.96
C GLU A 45 -51.93 21.11 -30.02
N LEU A 46 -52.39 21.15 -31.28
CA LEU A 46 -51.77 20.40 -32.37
C LEU A 46 -50.31 20.86 -32.64
N ALA A 47 -50.06 22.18 -32.62
CA ALA A 47 -48.71 22.72 -32.76
C ALA A 47 -47.77 22.30 -31.61
N TRP A 48 -48.29 22.22 -30.38
CA TRP A 48 -47.53 21.68 -29.25
C TRP A 48 -47.26 20.18 -29.39
N GLN A 49 -48.23 19.38 -29.83
CA GLN A 49 -48.02 17.96 -30.09
C GLN A 49 -46.95 17.72 -31.16
N ASP A 50 -46.94 18.53 -32.22
CA ASP A 50 -45.92 18.44 -33.28
C ASP A 50 -44.53 18.82 -32.80
N ALA A 51 -44.43 19.87 -31.96
CA ALA A 51 -43.17 20.26 -31.35
C ALA A 51 -42.63 19.18 -30.40
N VAL A 52 -43.50 18.62 -29.54
CA VAL A 52 -43.13 17.51 -28.64
C VAL A 52 -42.67 16.29 -29.44
N ARG A 53 -43.40 15.91 -30.51
CA ARG A 53 -43.01 14.79 -31.37
C ARG A 53 -41.61 14.97 -31.96
N LYS A 54 -41.30 16.15 -32.51
CA LYS A 54 -39.97 16.47 -33.06
C LYS A 54 -38.89 16.43 -31.98
N ASN A 55 -39.19 16.94 -30.79
CA ASN A 55 -38.26 16.91 -29.66
C ASN A 55 -37.97 15.47 -29.22
N ILE A 56 -38.98 14.60 -29.13
CA ILE A 56 -38.79 13.18 -28.81
C ILE A 56 -37.94 12.52 -29.89
N GLN A 57 -38.33 12.66 -31.16
CA GLN A 57 -37.59 12.11 -32.30
C GLN A 57 -36.11 12.50 -32.28
N SER A 58 -35.80 13.75 -31.90
CA SER A 58 -34.42 14.23 -31.84
C SER A 58 -33.53 13.50 -30.82
N LEU A 59 -34.11 12.79 -29.84
CA LEU A 59 -33.38 11.97 -28.85
C LEU A 59 -32.88 10.63 -29.44
N PHE A 60 -33.48 10.19 -30.54
CA PHE A 60 -33.24 8.88 -31.14
C PHE A 60 -32.44 8.98 -32.45
N GLN A 61 -31.65 7.95 -32.73
CA GLN A 61 -30.92 7.79 -33.98
C GLN A 61 -31.92 7.77 -35.13
N ASP A 62 -31.56 8.41 -36.24
CA ASP A 62 -32.38 8.54 -37.45
C ASP A 62 -33.79 9.12 -37.21
N ASN A 63 -33.99 9.78 -36.07
CA ASN A 63 -35.29 10.27 -35.61
C ASN A 63 -36.36 9.15 -35.44
N ASP A 64 -35.93 7.90 -35.25
CA ASP A 64 -36.80 6.74 -35.04
C ASP A 64 -37.00 6.45 -33.55
N VAL A 65 -38.20 6.75 -33.04
CA VAL A 65 -38.57 6.55 -31.63
C VAL A 65 -38.64 5.08 -31.19
N ALA A 66 -38.67 4.14 -32.15
CA ALA A 66 -38.56 2.71 -31.86
C ALA A 66 -37.09 2.23 -31.80
N GLY A 67 -36.16 3.07 -32.22
CA GLY A 67 -34.73 2.77 -32.31
C GLY A 67 -33.94 3.06 -31.04
N LYS A 68 -32.63 3.22 -31.22
CA LYS A 68 -31.69 3.55 -30.13
C LYS A 68 -31.60 5.06 -29.92
N ILE A 69 -31.39 5.48 -28.68
CA ILE A 69 -31.01 6.88 -28.41
C ILE A 69 -29.67 7.24 -29.07
N LYS A 70 -29.47 8.52 -29.38
CA LYS A 70 -28.19 9.03 -29.85
C LYS A 70 -27.14 9.00 -28.75
N ASP A 71 -25.86 8.88 -29.12
CA ASP A 71 -24.75 8.86 -28.16
C ASP A 71 -24.66 10.16 -27.34
N GLU A 72 -25.03 11.29 -27.94
CA GLU A 72 -25.06 12.61 -27.29
C GLU A 72 -26.33 12.86 -26.47
N THR A 73 -27.37 12.01 -26.53
CA THR A 73 -28.59 12.21 -25.75
C THR A 73 -28.26 12.21 -24.26
N THR A 74 -28.55 13.32 -23.56
CA THR A 74 -28.24 13.51 -22.14
C THR A 74 -29.50 13.51 -21.28
N GLN A 75 -29.33 13.38 -19.96
CA GLN A 75 -30.42 13.55 -19.00
C GLN A 75 -31.09 14.92 -19.13
N SER A 76 -30.31 15.96 -19.44
CA SER A 76 -30.83 17.31 -19.65
C SER A 76 -31.74 17.40 -20.88
N ALA A 77 -31.36 16.74 -21.99
CA ALA A 77 -32.20 16.68 -23.18
C ALA A 77 -33.54 15.98 -22.89
N ILE A 78 -33.50 14.83 -22.19
CA ILE A 78 -34.69 14.09 -21.79
C ILE A 78 -35.60 14.93 -20.86
N ASN A 79 -35.02 15.58 -19.84
CA ASN A 79 -35.76 16.46 -18.93
C ASN A 79 -36.43 17.63 -19.67
N GLY A 80 -35.76 18.17 -20.70
CA GLY A 80 -36.32 19.19 -21.58
C GLY A 80 -37.57 18.69 -22.30
N VAL A 81 -37.54 17.48 -22.86
CA VAL A 81 -38.71 16.87 -23.51
C VAL A 81 -39.84 16.62 -22.52
N ILE A 82 -39.55 16.05 -21.34
CA ILE A 82 -40.55 15.85 -20.26
C ILE A 82 -41.24 17.17 -19.90
N THR A 83 -40.47 18.26 -19.81
CA THR A 83 -41.02 19.60 -19.55
C THR A 83 -42.01 20.01 -20.64
N THR A 84 -41.70 19.77 -21.92
CA THR A 84 -42.61 20.09 -23.03
C THR A 84 -43.88 19.22 -23.04
N ILE A 85 -43.77 17.94 -22.67
CA ILE A 85 -44.93 17.02 -22.55
C ILE A 85 -45.92 17.51 -21.49
N SER A 86 -45.46 18.22 -20.45
CA SER A 86 -46.32 18.72 -19.38
C SER A 86 -47.44 19.65 -19.86
N TYR A 87 -47.23 20.34 -20.99
CA TYR A 87 -48.17 21.26 -21.62
C TYR A 87 -49.23 20.57 -22.49
N ILE A 88 -49.05 19.29 -22.85
CA ILE A 88 -50.04 18.52 -23.61
C ILE A 88 -51.28 18.28 -22.75
N THR A 89 -52.44 18.58 -23.32
CA THR A 89 -53.73 18.47 -22.61
C THR A 89 -54.52 17.22 -23.01
N GLU A 90 -54.31 16.71 -24.23
CA GLU A 90 -54.94 15.46 -24.68
C GLU A 90 -54.28 14.27 -23.99
N ALA A 91 -55.09 13.50 -23.24
CA ALA A 91 -54.60 12.48 -22.32
C ALA A 91 -53.91 11.31 -23.06
N THR A 92 -54.43 10.92 -24.21
CA THR A 92 -53.91 9.78 -24.98
C THR A 92 -52.54 10.08 -25.56
N LYS A 93 -52.38 11.27 -26.17
CA LYS A 93 -51.12 11.77 -26.72
C LYS A 93 -50.09 12.04 -25.64
N LYS A 94 -50.53 12.59 -24.50
CA LYS A 94 -49.65 12.77 -23.34
C LYS A 94 -49.10 11.43 -22.86
N ALA A 95 -49.94 10.40 -22.75
CA ALA A 95 -49.52 9.06 -22.36
C ALA A 95 -48.56 8.43 -23.40
N GLU A 96 -48.87 8.55 -24.69
CA GLU A 96 -48.02 8.08 -25.79
C GLU A 96 -46.62 8.72 -25.75
N PHE A 97 -46.55 10.05 -25.65
CA PHE A 97 -45.29 10.77 -25.58
C PHE A 97 -44.52 10.48 -24.28
N THR A 98 -45.23 10.27 -23.18
CA THR A 98 -44.62 9.86 -21.90
C THR A 98 -43.97 8.48 -22.02
N ALA A 99 -44.65 7.50 -22.61
CA ALA A 99 -44.09 6.17 -22.82
C ALA A 99 -42.83 6.21 -23.73
N GLN A 100 -42.86 7.02 -24.78
CA GLN A 100 -41.70 7.20 -25.68
C GLN A 100 -40.49 7.81 -24.96
N VAL A 101 -40.71 8.82 -24.10
CA VAL A 101 -39.60 9.45 -23.34
C VAL A 101 -39.11 8.58 -22.20
N GLU A 102 -39.97 7.75 -21.60
CA GLU A 102 -39.59 6.74 -20.61
C GLU A 102 -38.68 5.66 -21.22
N GLU A 103 -38.92 5.24 -22.46
CA GLU A 103 -38.02 4.32 -23.16
C GLU A 103 -36.65 4.97 -23.45
N ALA A 104 -36.63 6.24 -23.87
CA ALA A 104 -35.37 6.99 -24.00
C ALA A 104 -34.61 7.07 -22.68
N GLN A 105 -35.31 7.31 -21.57
CA GLN A 105 -34.74 7.37 -20.22
C GLN A 105 -34.15 6.02 -19.80
N LYS A 106 -34.86 4.93 -20.07
CA LYS A 106 -34.40 3.57 -19.80
C LYS A 106 -33.12 3.25 -20.58
N GLN A 107 -33.08 3.55 -21.87
CA GLN A 107 -31.87 3.34 -22.68
C GLN A 107 -30.69 4.21 -22.20
N LEU A 108 -30.94 5.45 -21.77
CA LEU A 108 -29.91 6.31 -21.19
C LEU A 108 -29.35 5.71 -19.90
N ASN A 109 -30.22 5.25 -19.00
CA ASN A 109 -29.83 4.61 -17.75
C ASN A 109 -29.00 3.35 -18.00
N GLN A 110 -29.44 2.50 -18.94
CA GLN A 110 -28.71 1.32 -19.36
C GLN A 110 -27.31 1.69 -19.87
N ARG A 111 -27.21 2.59 -20.86
CA ARG A 111 -25.92 3.04 -21.41
C ARG A 111 -24.98 3.61 -20.34
N ASN A 112 -25.51 4.37 -19.39
CA ASN A 112 -24.73 4.94 -18.30
C ASN A 112 -24.23 3.86 -17.33
N ALA A 113 -25.07 2.88 -16.98
CA ALA A 113 -24.69 1.75 -16.15
C ALA A 113 -23.62 0.89 -16.84
N GLU A 114 -23.76 0.60 -18.13
CA GLU A 114 -22.76 -0.13 -18.92
C GLU A 114 -21.41 0.59 -18.95
N LYS A 115 -21.40 1.90 -19.20
CA LYS A 115 -20.17 2.72 -19.14
C LYS A 115 -19.53 2.70 -17.75
N ALA A 116 -20.33 2.81 -16.69
CA ALA A 116 -19.84 2.76 -15.31
C ALA A 116 -19.26 1.38 -14.97
N GLY A 117 -19.93 0.29 -15.36
CA GLY A 117 -19.46 -1.08 -15.15
C GLY A 117 -18.13 -1.36 -15.84
N ARG A 118 -17.97 -0.95 -17.11
CA ARG A 118 -16.70 -1.07 -17.82
C ARG A 118 -15.59 -0.26 -17.15
N ALA A 119 -15.88 0.98 -16.76
CA ALA A 119 -14.92 1.82 -16.07
C ALA A 119 -14.50 1.25 -14.70
N ALA A 120 -15.40 0.56 -13.99
CA ALA A 120 -15.09 -0.10 -12.73
C ALA A 120 -14.09 -1.26 -12.93
N VAL A 121 -14.30 -2.11 -13.94
CA VAL A 121 -13.35 -3.18 -14.29
C VAL A 121 -12.01 -2.60 -14.76
N ASP A 122 -12.00 -1.61 -15.65
CA ASP A 122 -10.78 -0.95 -16.14
C ASP A 122 -9.90 -0.40 -15.01
N GLN A 123 -10.51 0.01 -13.89
CA GLN A 123 -9.79 0.52 -12.74
C GLN A 123 -9.01 -0.55 -11.98
N LEU A 124 -9.36 -1.84 -12.10
CA LEU A 124 -8.70 -2.94 -11.42
C LEU A 124 -7.40 -3.38 -12.13
N PHE A 125 -7.30 -3.20 -13.44
CA PHE A 125 -6.24 -3.77 -14.24
C PHE A 125 -5.23 -2.72 -14.75
N LYS A 126 -3.96 -3.13 -14.86
CA LYS A 126 -2.95 -2.31 -15.53
C LYS A 126 -3.34 -2.17 -17.01
N ASN A 127 -3.09 -0.99 -17.58
CA ASN A 127 -3.42 -0.65 -18.97
C ASN A 127 -4.90 -0.81 -19.36
N ARG A 128 -5.82 -0.93 -18.39
CA ARG A 128 -7.24 -1.20 -18.65
C ARG A 128 -7.46 -2.49 -19.45
N ASP A 129 -6.64 -3.50 -19.19
CA ASP A 129 -6.75 -4.82 -19.81
C ASP A 129 -7.22 -5.86 -18.79
N PRO A 130 -8.52 -6.26 -18.81
CA PRO A 130 -9.07 -7.25 -17.88
C PRO A 130 -8.46 -8.65 -17.98
N LYS A 131 -7.70 -8.94 -19.04
CA LYS A 131 -6.94 -10.19 -19.18
C LYS A 131 -5.49 -10.04 -18.72
N GLY A 132 -5.06 -8.82 -18.42
CA GLY A 132 -3.73 -8.50 -17.91
C GLY A 132 -3.60 -8.63 -16.39
N THR A 133 -2.54 -8.02 -15.87
CA THR A 133 -2.24 -8.03 -14.43
C THR A 133 -3.01 -6.94 -13.68
N ILE A 134 -3.46 -7.25 -12.47
CA ILE A 134 -4.07 -6.26 -11.57
C ILE A 134 -3.09 -5.13 -11.18
N LYS A 135 -3.64 -3.95 -10.87
CA LYS A 135 -2.88 -2.84 -10.26
C LYS A 135 -2.33 -3.25 -8.89
N ASP A 136 -1.27 -2.57 -8.47
CA ASP A 136 -0.63 -2.86 -7.19
C ASP A 136 -1.40 -2.20 -6.04
N GLY A 137 -1.39 -2.83 -4.86
CA GLY A 137 -2.09 -2.34 -3.67
C GLY A 137 -3.60 -2.53 -3.66
N LEU A 138 -4.18 -3.27 -4.62
CA LEU A 138 -5.60 -3.60 -4.58
C LEU A 138 -5.93 -4.55 -3.43
N THR A 139 -7.06 -4.28 -2.78
CA THR A 139 -7.63 -5.08 -1.69
C THR A 139 -8.96 -5.71 -2.13
N HIS A 140 -9.42 -6.74 -1.42
CA HIS A 140 -10.76 -7.30 -1.65
C HIS A 140 -11.85 -6.24 -1.47
N GLU A 141 -11.75 -5.38 -0.45
CA GLU A 141 -12.71 -4.30 -0.20
C GLU A 141 -12.86 -3.35 -1.40
N TYR A 142 -11.74 -2.97 -2.04
CA TYR A 142 -11.81 -2.14 -3.24
C TYR A 142 -12.47 -2.86 -4.41
N ILE A 143 -12.18 -4.16 -4.58
CA ILE A 143 -12.79 -5.00 -5.62
C ILE A 143 -14.30 -5.17 -5.37
N ASP A 144 -14.72 -5.35 -4.12
CA ASP A 144 -16.13 -5.44 -3.74
C ASP A 144 -16.89 -4.15 -4.09
N GLY A 145 -16.26 -2.98 -3.88
CA GLY A 145 -16.78 -1.70 -4.33
C GLY A 145 -16.98 -1.62 -5.85
N MET A 146 -16.07 -2.18 -6.64
CA MET A 146 -16.23 -2.26 -8.11
C MET A 146 -17.31 -3.26 -8.51
N GLU A 147 -17.43 -4.38 -7.82
CA GLU A 147 -18.48 -5.38 -8.03
C GLU A 147 -19.87 -4.79 -7.81
N MET A 148 -20.05 -3.92 -6.80
CA MET A 148 -21.29 -3.20 -6.57
C MET A 148 -21.71 -2.38 -7.81
N ILE A 149 -20.77 -1.69 -8.46
CA ILE A 149 -21.06 -0.91 -9.67
C ILE A 149 -21.45 -1.84 -10.83
N VAL A 150 -20.70 -2.93 -11.02
CA VAL A 150 -20.99 -3.93 -12.06
C VAL A 150 -22.38 -4.55 -11.86
N ASN A 151 -22.82 -4.77 -10.62
CA ASN A 151 -24.14 -5.34 -10.32
C ASN A 151 -25.32 -4.45 -10.74
N PHE A 152 -25.11 -3.13 -10.93
CA PHE A 152 -26.11 -2.22 -11.49
C PHE A 152 -26.21 -2.25 -13.02
N VAL A 153 -25.30 -2.93 -13.72
CA VAL A 153 -25.36 -3.09 -15.19
C VAL A 153 -26.62 -3.89 -15.55
N SER A 154 -27.50 -3.30 -16.35
CA SER A 154 -28.80 -3.89 -16.67
C SER A 154 -28.73 -5.00 -17.72
N ASP A 155 -27.78 -4.92 -18.67
CA ASP A 155 -27.56 -5.99 -19.64
C ASP A 155 -26.98 -7.21 -18.92
N PRO A 156 -27.69 -8.36 -18.89
CA PRO A 156 -27.27 -9.52 -18.13
C PRO A 156 -26.03 -10.21 -18.72
N ILE A 157 -25.81 -10.13 -20.05
CA ILE A 157 -24.67 -10.75 -20.72
C ILE A 157 -23.42 -9.94 -20.41
N LEU A 158 -23.49 -8.61 -20.61
CA LEU A 158 -22.35 -7.74 -20.28
C LEU A 158 -22.04 -7.77 -18.78
N ARG A 159 -23.07 -7.79 -17.92
CA ARG A 159 -22.85 -7.91 -16.47
C ARG A 159 -22.11 -9.20 -16.12
N ALA A 160 -22.47 -10.33 -16.72
CA ALA A 160 -21.79 -11.60 -16.48
C ALA A 160 -20.33 -11.57 -16.96
N GLU A 161 -20.05 -10.96 -18.11
CA GLU A 161 -18.69 -10.74 -18.61
C GLU A 161 -17.85 -9.92 -17.62
N LEU A 162 -18.37 -8.77 -17.16
CA LEU A 162 -17.69 -7.91 -16.21
C LEU A 162 -17.51 -8.59 -14.84
N GLN A 163 -18.48 -9.40 -14.38
CA GLN A 163 -18.35 -10.20 -13.16
C GLN A 163 -17.25 -11.27 -13.28
N ALA A 164 -17.06 -11.86 -14.46
CA ALA A 164 -15.94 -12.78 -14.69
C ALA A 164 -14.59 -12.06 -14.58
N ASP A 165 -14.50 -10.81 -15.06
CA ASP A 165 -13.30 -10.00 -14.91
C ASP A 165 -13.06 -9.57 -13.44
N ILE A 166 -14.11 -9.26 -12.67
CA ILE A 166 -14.02 -9.06 -11.21
C ILE A 166 -13.46 -10.32 -10.52
N ALA A 167 -13.95 -11.50 -10.90
CA ALA A 167 -13.48 -12.77 -10.34
C ALA A 167 -11.99 -13.03 -10.66
N ASN A 168 -11.53 -12.70 -11.88
CA ASN A 168 -10.10 -12.74 -12.23
C ASN A 168 -9.28 -11.81 -11.32
N ALA A 169 -9.73 -10.57 -11.11
CA ALA A 169 -9.03 -9.63 -10.23
C ALA A 169 -8.88 -10.17 -8.80
N ARG A 170 -9.96 -10.76 -8.24
CA ARG A 170 -9.92 -11.41 -6.91
C ARG A 170 -8.88 -12.52 -6.86
N ALA A 171 -8.91 -13.44 -7.82
CA ALA A 171 -7.96 -14.55 -7.88
C ALA A 171 -6.50 -14.09 -7.94
N GLN A 172 -6.20 -12.98 -8.61
CA GLN A 172 -4.85 -12.41 -8.63
C GLN A 172 -4.45 -11.77 -7.29
N VAL A 173 -5.38 -11.13 -6.56
CA VAL A 173 -5.12 -10.62 -5.20
C VAL A 173 -4.86 -11.78 -4.23
N ASP A 174 -5.66 -12.84 -4.31
CA ASP A 174 -5.49 -14.06 -3.52
C ASP A 174 -4.13 -14.71 -3.80
N GLY A 175 -3.77 -14.83 -5.08
CA GLY A 175 -2.47 -15.37 -5.52
C GLY A 175 -1.28 -14.56 -5.03
N LYS A 176 -1.35 -13.22 -5.10
CA LYS A 176 -0.31 -12.34 -4.55
C LYS A 176 -0.19 -12.50 -3.02
N THR A 177 -1.30 -12.56 -2.31
CA THR A 177 -1.32 -12.67 -0.84
C THR A 177 -0.82 -14.04 -0.37
N GLY A 178 -1.29 -15.14 -0.98
CA GLY A 178 -0.84 -16.48 -0.63
C GLY A 178 0.63 -16.74 -0.98
N GLY A 179 1.08 -16.26 -2.15
CA GLY A 179 2.49 -16.34 -2.55
C GLY A 179 3.40 -15.51 -1.64
N GLU A 180 2.98 -14.31 -1.27
CA GLU A 180 3.71 -13.45 -0.34
C GLU A 180 3.82 -14.08 1.05
N ASN A 181 2.74 -14.64 1.59
CA ASN A 181 2.75 -15.34 2.87
C ASN A 181 3.72 -16.54 2.85
N THR A 182 3.74 -17.31 1.76
CA THR A 182 4.67 -18.44 1.59
C THR A 182 6.12 -17.96 1.51
N ALA A 183 6.38 -16.91 0.74
CA ALA A 183 7.71 -16.31 0.61
C ALA A 183 8.19 -15.71 1.94
N GLU A 184 7.30 -15.11 2.71
CA GLU A 184 7.58 -14.59 4.04
C GLU A 184 7.93 -15.70 5.02
N LEU A 185 7.15 -16.79 5.06
CA LEU A 185 7.49 -17.97 5.86
C LEU A 185 8.87 -18.54 5.50
N ALA A 186 9.18 -18.62 4.20
CA ALA A 186 10.50 -19.08 3.75
C ALA A 186 11.64 -18.14 4.20
N ARG A 187 11.43 -16.81 4.15
CA ARG A 187 12.40 -15.83 4.68
C ARG A 187 12.59 -15.97 6.18
N GLN A 188 11.50 -16.14 6.94
CA GLN A 188 11.54 -16.36 8.39
C GLN A 188 12.30 -17.62 8.76
N GLU A 189 12.03 -18.75 8.10
CA GLU A 189 12.73 -20.01 8.36
C GLU A 189 14.22 -19.93 8.00
N ALA A 190 14.57 -19.33 6.86
CA ALA A 190 15.95 -19.15 6.45
C ALA A 190 16.74 -18.26 7.43
N ALA A 191 16.15 -17.14 7.85
CA ALA A 191 16.76 -16.22 8.80
C ALA A 191 16.88 -16.85 10.21
N LYS A 192 15.82 -17.52 10.69
CA LYS A 192 15.83 -18.24 11.96
C LYS A 192 16.96 -19.26 12.02
N LYS A 193 17.07 -20.10 10.99
CA LYS A 193 18.14 -21.08 10.87
C LYS A 193 19.52 -20.44 10.91
N ALA A 194 19.73 -19.37 10.15
CA ALA A 194 21.02 -18.66 10.12
C ALA A 194 21.40 -18.05 11.49
N VAL A 195 20.42 -17.52 12.23
CA VAL A 195 20.63 -16.95 13.57
C VAL A 195 20.93 -18.04 14.60
N GLU A 196 20.19 -19.14 14.59
CA GLU A 196 20.44 -20.31 15.45
C GLU A 196 21.85 -20.87 15.21
N GLU A 197 22.29 -20.91 13.95
CA GLU A 197 23.62 -21.36 13.54
C GLU A 197 24.78 -20.45 14.03
N LEU A 198 24.52 -19.28 14.64
CA LEU A 198 25.56 -18.48 15.30
C LEU A 198 25.96 -19.05 16.68
N PHE A 199 25.10 -19.86 17.29
CA PHE A 199 25.25 -20.33 18.67
C PHE A 199 25.60 -21.81 18.77
N ASN A 200 26.19 -22.23 19.89
CA ASN A 200 26.42 -23.63 20.18
C ASN A 200 25.09 -24.35 20.40
N ASN A 201 24.98 -25.58 19.89
CA ASN A 201 23.75 -26.39 19.95
C ASN A 201 22.50 -25.72 19.37
N ASN A 202 22.69 -24.69 18.52
CA ASN A 202 21.61 -23.90 17.95
C ASN A 202 20.71 -23.22 19.01
N ASP A 203 21.25 -22.98 20.20
CA ASP A 203 20.54 -22.32 21.29
C ASP A 203 20.91 -20.83 21.35
N VAL A 204 20.01 -19.97 20.88
CA VAL A 204 20.17 -18.50 20.95
C VAL A 204 20.29 -17.97 22.39
N ASN A 205 19.86 -18.76 23.38
CA ASN A 205 20.05 -18.45 24.79
C ASN A 205 21.43 -18.86 25.33
N GLY A 206 22.20 -19.65 24.58
CA GLY A 206 23.53 -20.12 24.94
C GLY A 206 24.70 -19.22 24.53
N THR A 207 25.86 -19.85 24.34
CA THR A 207 27.12 -19.21 23.94
C THR A 207 27.33 -19.28 22.43
N ILE A 208 28.07 -18.31 21.88
CA ILE A 208 28.46 -18.31 20.46
C ILE A 208 29.42 -19.45 20.11
N LYS A 209 29.42 -19.87 18.84
CA LYS A 209 30.42 -20.83 18.33
C LYS A 209 31.84 -20.28 18.48
N ASP A 210 32.79 -21.14 18.84
CA ASP A 210 34.17 -20.72 19.12
C ASP A 210 34.90 -20.08 17.94
N ASN A 211 34.58 -20.51 16.73
CA ASN A 211 35.11 -20.01 15.47
C ASN A 211 34.14 -19.05 14.75
N LEU A 212 33.14 -18.51 15.45
CA LEU A 212 32.20 -17.55 14.88
C LEU A 212 32.97 -16.34 14.33
N THR A 213 32.62 -15.93 13.11
CA THR A 213 33.22 -14.76 12.44
C THR A 213 32.20 -13.64 12.32
N GLN A 214 32.67 -12.40 12.18
CA GLN A 214 31.80 -11.26 11.90
C GLN A 214 31.02 -11.43 10.60
N ASP A 215 31.65 -12.03 9.56
CA ASP A 215 31.00 -12.33 8.28
C ASP A 215 29.77 -13.25 8.43
N ALA A 216 29.82 -14.23 9.35
CA ALA A 216 28.67 -15.10 9.62
C ALA A 216 27.52 -14.33 10.29
N ILE A 217 27.83 -13.41 11.21
CA ILE A 217 26.85 -12.54 11.86
C ILE A 217 26.21 -11.61 10.83
N ASP A 218 27.02 -11.00 9.97
CA ASP A 218 26.54 -10.06 8.94
C ASP A 218 25.62 -10.76 7.94
N LYS A 219 25.94 -11.98 7.51
CA LYS A 219 25.06 -12.81 6.67
C LYS A 219 23.71 -13.14 7.33
N ALA A 220 23.72 -13.51 8.61
CA ALA A 220 22.47 -13.75 9.34
C ALA A 220 21.64 -12.46 9.46
N LYS A 221 22.31 -11.32 9.69
CA LYS A 221 21.66 -10.00 9.74
C LYS A 221 21.03 -9.61 8.42
N GLU A 222 21.72 -9.83 7.30
CA GLU A 222 21.17 -9.61 5.96
C GLU A 222 19.86 -10.38 5.77
N LEU A 223 19.82 -11.67 6.11
CA LEU A 223 18.60 -12.48 6.01
C LEU A 223 17.47 -11.92 6.89
N VAL A 224 17.76 -11.59 8.15
CA VAL A 224 16.78 -11.00 9.07
C VAL A 224 16.22 -9.67 8.56
N THR A 225 17.00 -8.86 7.85
CA THR A 225 16.50 -7.59 7.31
C THR A 225 15.37 -7.76 6.29
N THR A 226 15.29 -8.92 5.62
CA THR A 226 14.30 -9.23 4.58
C THR A 226 12.93 -9.68 5.10
N ILE A 227 12.83 -9.98 6.40
CA ILE A 227 11.58 -10.40 7.07
C ILE A 227 10.61 -9.21 7.15
N LYS A 228 9.33 -9.46 6.85
CA LYS A 228 8.24 -8.46 6.93
C LYS A 228 7.49 -8.51 8.26
N ASP A 229 7.37 -9.68 8.88
CA ASP A 229 6.80 -9.83 10.22
C ASP A 229 7.68 -9.09 11.24
N THR A 230 7.15 -8.02 11.81
CA THR A 230 7.91 -7.11 12.68
C THR A 230 8.29 -7.75 14.01
N ASP A 231 7.46 -8.65 14.54
CA ASP A 231 7.68 -9.28 15.84
C ASP A 231 8.76 -10.36 15.71
N LYS A 232 8.67 -11.20 14.67
CA LYS A 232 9.69 -12.20 14.35
C LYS A 232 11.03 -11.56 13.98
N LYS A 233 11.00 -10.45 13.26
CA LYS A 233 12.21 -9.70 12.95
C LYS A 233 12.88 -9.17 14.22
N ALA A 234 12.12 -8.55 15.12
CA ALA A 234 12.64 -8.04 16.38
C ALA A 234 13.24 -9.14 17.27
N GLU A 235 12.60 -10.32 17.32
CA GLU A 235 13.08 -11.51 18.04
C GLU A 235 14.47 -11.93 17.54
N LEU A 236 14.64 -12.04 16.22
CA LEU A 236 15.90 -12.47 15.60
C LEU A 236 16.98 -11.40 15.66
N GLU A 237 16.63 -10.11 15.56
CA GLU A 237 17.56 -8.99 15.76
C GLU A 237 18.13 -8.98 17.18
N ALA A 238 17.32 -9.29 18.20
CA ALA A 238 17.78 -9.41 19.58
C ALA A 238 18.80 -10.54 19.77
N ALA A 239 18.57 -11.69 19.12
CA ALA A 239 19.50 -12.81 19.12
C ALA A 239 20.83 -12.44 18.42
N ILE A 240 20.79 -11.76 17.28
CA ILE A 240 21.99 -11.24 16.60
C ILE A 240 22.77 -10.28 17.52
N ALA A 241 22.08 -9.35 18.19
CA ALA A 241 22.73 -8.41 19.11
C ALA A 241 23.46 -9.13 20.25
N LYS A 242 22.88 -10.24 20.74
CA LYS A 242 23.53 -11.08 21.74
C LYS A 242 24.77 -11.79 21.20
N ALA A 243 24.72 -12.34 19.99
CA ALA A 243 25.89 -12.95 19.35
C ALA A 243 27.01 -11.93 19.17
N GLN A 244 26.68 -10.74 18.65
CA GLN A 244 27.63 -9.64 18.47
C GLN A 244 28.30 -9.24 19.79
N LYS A 245 27.52 -9.12 20.86
CA LYS A 245 28.04 -8.79 22.19
C LYS A 245 29.09 -9.81 22.66
N GLN A 246 28.80 -11.11 22.52
CA GLN A 246 29.74 -12.16 22.92
C GLN A 246 31.02 -12.17 22.07
N VAL A 247 30.93 -11.84 20.76
CA VAL A 247 32.12 -11.69 19.92
C VAL A 247 32.99 -10.55 20.41
N THR A 248 32.39 -9.38 20.67
CA THR A 248 33.12 -8.22 21.20
C THR A 248 33.79 -8.54 22.55
N GLU A 249 33.09 -9.22 23.45
CA GLU A 249 33.62 -9.64 24.75
C GLU A 249 34.80 -10.62 24.61
N LYS A 250 34.76 -11.51 23.61
CA LYS A 250 35.85 -12.44 23.29
C LYS A 250 37.09 -11.73 22.71
N GLU A 251 36.90 -10.66 21.97
CA GLU A 251 37.98 -9.86 21.38
C GLU A 251 38.61 -8.86 22.35
N THR A 252 37.89 -8.45 23.41
CA THR A 252 38.46 -7.71 24.55
C THR A 252 39.34 -8.59 25.44
N VAL A 253 40.43 -9.12 24.88
CA VAL A 253 41.59 -9.53 25.67
C VAL A 253 42.24 -8.23 26.17
N VAL A 254 42.27 -8.03 27.49
CA VAL A 254 42.82 -6.83 28.13
C VAL A 254 44.22 -6.54 27.56
N SER A 255 44.38 -5.42 26.85
CA SER A 255 45.66 -5.01 26.30
C SER A 255 46.68 -4.85 27.42
N VAL A 256 47.77 -5.61 27.38
CA VAL A 256 48.86 -5.47 28.35
C VAL A 256 49.58 -4.16 28.11
N THR A 257 49.65 -3.31 29.12
CA THR A 257 50.48 -2.09 29.12
C THR A 257 51.47 -2.13 30.28
N GLY A 258 52.49 -1.27 30.28
CA GLY A 258 53.45 -1.21 31.37
C GLY A 258 54.53 -0.15 31.20
N THR A 259 55.28 0.06 32.26
CA THR A 259 56.47 0.92 32.33
C THR A 259 57.65 0.13 32.88
N VAL A 260 58.87 0.56 32.55
CA VAL A 260 60.09 -0.02 33.10
C VAL A 260 60.99 1.10 33.60
N ASP A 261 61.55 0.91 34.79
CA ASP A 261 62.48 1.87 35.38
C ASP A 261 63.83 1.81 34.67
N SER A 262 64.60 2.91 34.71
CA SER A 262 65.98 2.88 34.22
C SER A 262 66.86 1.99 35.10
N PHE A 263 67.82 1.28 34.51
CA PHE A 263 68.73 0.40 35.23
C PHE A 263 70.13 1.01 35.33
N LYS A 264 70.64 1.20 36.55
CA LYS A 264 71.98 1.73 36.83
C LYS A 264 72.98 0.60 37.02
N VAL A 265 73.97 0.53 36.13
CA VAL A 265 75.01 -0.50 36.15
C VAL A 265 75.83 -0.42 37.44
N LYS A 266 76.26 -1.58 37.98
CA LYS A 266 76.99 -1.76 39.25
C LYS A 266 76.25 -1.30 40.52
N THR A 267 75.05 -0.72 40.40
CA THR A 267 74.26 -0.23 41.54
C THR A 267 72.99 -1.06 41.69
N ASP A 268 72.20 -1.15 40.62
CA ASP A 268 70.92 -1.82 40.64
C ASP A 268 71.11 -3.33 40.48
N ARG A 269 70.35 -4.10 41.28
CA ARG A 269 70.36 -5.58 41.23
C ARG A 269 69.21 -6.13 40.41
N TYR A 270 68.11 -5.39 40.36
CA TYR A 270 66.86 -5.80 39.73
C TYR A 270 66.41 -4.73 38.73
N LEU A 271 65.95 -5.19 37.58
CA LEU A 271 65.14 -4.39 36.68
C LEU A 271 63.69 -4.48 37.13
N ALA A 272 63.03 -3.36 37.38
CA ALA A 272 61.66 -3.31 37.88
C ALA A 272 60.76 -2.42 37.03
N GLY A 273 59.45 -2.61 37.18
CA GLY A 273 58.45 -1.80 36.49
C GLY A 273 57.03 -2.19 36.87
N THR A 274 56.07 -1.60 36.16
CA THR A 274 54.63 -1.80 36.39
C THR A 274 53.95 -2.34 35.14
N TYR A 275 52.83 -3.02 35.33
CA TYR A 275 52.00 -3.49 34.23
C TYR A 275 50.51 -3.48 34.58
N THR A 276 49.68 -3.41 33.54
CA THR A 276 48.24 -3.70 33.61
C THR A 276 47.88 -4.80 32.63
N GLY A 277 46.73 -5.44 32.84
CA GLY A 277 46.27 -6.58 32.05
C GLY A 277 46.86 -7.91 32.50
N ASP A 278 46.53 -8.96 31.76
CA ASP A 278 46.79 -10.35 32.13
C ASP A 278 48.23 -10.78 31.79
N VAL A 279 49.18 -10.36 32.62
CA VAL A 279 50.59 -10.79 32.53
C VAL A 279 50.85 -11.91 33.52
N THR A 280 51.33 -13.04 33.03
CA THR A 280 51.64 -14.23 33.85
C THR A 280 53.13 -14.46 34.02
N SER A 281 53.95 -13.95 33.11
CA SER A 281 55.40 -14.14 33.12
C SER A 281 56.13 -13.05 32.34
N MET A 282 57.45 -12.97 32.52
CA MET A 282 58.30 -12.02 31.82
C MET A 282 59.60 -12.67 31.32
N SER A 283 60.27 -11.98 30.41
CA SER A 283 61.65 -12.24 30.02
C SER A 283 62.37 -10.94 29.73
N ILE A 284 63.70 -10.97 29.71
CA ILE A 284 64.52 -9.85 29.23
C ILE A 284 65.40 -10.29 28.08
N ASP A 285 65.59 -9.41 27.09
CA ASP A 285 66.60 -9.54 26.06
C ASP A 285 67.73 -8.57 26.38
N VAL A 286 68.96 -9.07 26.51
CA VAL A 286 70.18 -8.26 26.68
C VAL A 286 71.10 -8.53 25.50
N ASN A 287 71.36 -7.51 24.69
CA ASN A 287 72.17 -7.61 23.46
C ASN A 287 71.72 -8.78 22.56
N GLY A 288 70.40 -8.98 22.43
CA GLY A 288 69.81 -10.03 21.60
C GLY A 288 69.74 -11.42 22.25
N LYS A 289 70.29 -11.61 23.46
CA LYS A 289 70.16 -12.87 24.20
C LYS A 289 69.00 -12.80 25.20
N ARG A 290 68.07 -13.74 25.06
CA ARG A 290 66.87 -13.90 25.90
C ARG A 290 67.18 -14.61 27.23
N TYR A 291 66.70 -14.04 28.32
CA TYR A 291 66.70 -14.63 29.65
C TYR A 291 65.27 -14.67 30.20
N TYR A 292 64.82 -15.85 30.61
CA TYR A 292 63.50 -16.06 31.20
C TYR A 292 63.58 -16.06 32.74
N GLY A 293 62.52 -15.60 33.40
CA GLY A 293 62.43 -15.55 34.86
C GLY A 293 61.86 -14.24 35.38
N GLY A 294 62.20 -13.91 36.63
CA GLY A 294 61.67 -12.74 37.32
C GLY A 294 60.36 -13.03 38.07
N THR A 295 59.86 -12.00 38.74
CA THR A 295 58.57 -12.01 39.45
C THR A 295 57.61 -11.10 38.70
N VAL A 296 56.40 -11.59 38.44
CA VAL A 296 55.29 -10.80 37.89
C VAL A 296 54.13 -10.98 38.85
N LYS A 297 53.81 -9.95 39.62
CA LYS A 297 52.76 -10.05 40.66
C LYS A 297 52.23 -8.68 41.04
N ASN A 298 50.93 -8.60 41.33
CA ASN A 298 50.27 -7.40 41.86
C ASN A 298 50.52 -6.13 41.02
N GLY A 299 50.50 -6.24 39.69
CA GLY A 299 50.72 -5.11 38.77
C GLY A 299 52.16 -4.59 38.71
N THR A 300 53.12 -5.30 39.31
CA THR A 300 54.55 -4.98 39.24
C THR A 300 55.37 -6.18 38.79
N PHE A 301 56.50 -5.90 38.15
CA PHE A 301 57.45 -6.94 37.78
C PHE A 301 58.86 -6.61 38.27
N SER A 302 59.66 -7.65 38.51
CA SER A 302 61.08 -7.51 38.84
C SER A 302 61.92 -8.66 38.27
N PHE A 303 63.12 -8.36 37.77
CA PHE A 303 64.02 -9.34 37.17
C PHE A 303 65.46 -9.12 37.66
N TYR A 304 66.11 -10.15 38.21
CA TYR A 304 67.49 -10.04 38.66
C TYR A 304 68.45 -9.92 37.45
N ALA A 305 69.10 -8.77 37.34
CA ALA A 305 69.84 -8.38 36.13
C ALA A 305 71.29 -7.98 36.38
N LEU A 306 71.75 -7.97 37.64
CA LEU A 306 73.14 -7.60 38.01
C LEU A 306 74.20 -8.41 37.25
N ASP A 307 73.92 -9.69 37.01
CA ASP A 307 74.79 -10.66 36.34
C ASP A 307 74.51 -10.75 34.83
N LYS A 308 73.77 -9.81 34.26
CA LYS A 308 73.34 -9.86 32.85
C LYS A 308 73.55 -8.54 32.12
N ILE A 309 73.34 -7.42 32.80
CA ILE A 309 73.52 -6.06 32.27
C ILE A 309 74.82 -5.50 32.87
N TYR A 310 75.86 -5.38 32.06
CA TYR A 310 77.21 -5.05 32.51
C TYR A 310 77.70 -3.67 32.07
N SER A 311 77.04 -3.07 31.07
CA SER A 311 77.45 -1.83 30.44
C SER A 311 76.27 -0.90 30.20
N ALA A 312 76.49 0.41 30.33
CA ALA A 312 75.50 1.42 29.93
C ALA A 312 75.18 1.38 28.43
N ASN A 313 76.03 0.72 27.64
CA ASN A 313 75.81 0.51 26.20
C ASN A 313 75.03 -0.77 25.88
N ASP A 314 74.66 -1.58 26.87
CA ASP A 314 73.86 -2.78 26.64
C ASP A 314 72.44 -2.39 26.17
N VAL A 315 71.97 -3.05 25.11
CA VAL A 315 70.59 -2.90 24.64
C VAL A 315 69.72 -3.88 25.40
N VAL A 316 68.81 -3.35 26.23
CA VAL A 316 67.98 -4.14 27.13
C VAL A 316 66.50 -3.91 26.86
N ILE A 317 65.77 -5.02 26.74
CA ILE A 317 64.34 -5.04 26.47
C ILE A 317 63.66 -5.97 27.47
N VAL A 318 62.51 -5.56 28.01
CA VAL A 318 61.59 -6.41 28.78
C VAL A 318 60.45 -6.88 27.89
N ASN A 319 60.13 -8.17 27.94
CA ASN A 319 58.96 -8.74 27.30
C ASN A 319 58.00 -9.27 28.38
N LEU A 320 56.76 -8.80 28.36
CA LEU A 320 55.67 -9.26 29.22
C LEU A 320 54.82 -10.28 28.46
N HIS A 321 54.56 -11.43 29.07
CA HIS A 321 53.89 -12.56 28.45
C HIS A 321 52.51 -12.81 29.07
N GLY A 322 51.55 -13.16 28.22
CA GLY A 322 50.22 -13.60 28.64
C GLY A 322 50.19 -15.07 29.08
N ALA A 323 49.02 -15.56 29.47
CA ALA A 323 48.81 -16.97 29.84
C ALA A 323 49.15 -17.96 28.70
N ASP A 324 49.03 -17.51 27.45
CA ASP A 324 49.41 -18.24 26.24
C ASP A 324 50.94 -18.29 25.99
N LYS A 325 51.74 -17.71 26.90
CA LYS A 325 53.20 -17.56 26.82
C LYS A 325 53.69 -16.68 25.66
N MET A 326 52.78 -16.06 24.90
CA MET A 326 53.14 -15.12 23.84
C MET A 326 53.48 -13.75 24.43
N ILE A 327 54.39 -13.05 23.78
CA ILE A 327 54.73 -11.67 24.15
C ILE A 327 53.51 -10.79 23.86
N LYS A 328 52.97 -10.13 24.89
CA LYS A 328 51.85 -9.20 24.78
C LYS A 328 52.31 -7.74 24.78
N LYS A 329 53.46 -7.45 25.41
CA LYS A 329 54.06 -6.11 25.44
C LYS A 329 55.58 -6.19 25.54
N THR A 330 56.25 -5.27 24.86
CA THR A 330 57.69 -5.07 24.92
C THR A 330 57.99 -3.66 25.42
N LEU A 331 58.95 -3.54 26.35
CA LEU A 331 59.38 -2.28 26.97
C LEU A 331 60.90 -2.13 26.80
N THR A 332 61.35 -0.98 26.31
CA THR A 332 62.78 -0.69 26.20
C THR A 332 63.30 -0.09 27.50
N VAL A 333 64.44 -0.57 27.98
CA VAL A 333 65.06 -0.10 29.21
C VAL A 333 66.08 0.98 28.88
N THR A 334 66.07 2.07 29.64
CA THR A 334 67.19 3.02 29.63
C THR A 334 68.25 2.53 30.62
N VAL A 335 69.44 2.15 30.12
CA VAL A 335 70.57 1.74 30.96
C VAL A 335 71.48 2.94 31.21
N LYS A 336 71.93 3.13 32.46
CA LYS A 336 72.74 4.26 32.91
C LYS A 336 73.91 3.83 33.79
#